data_AF-A0A7W0TU05-F1
#
_entry.id   AF-A0A7W0TU05-F1
#
_cell.length_a   1.000
_cell.length_b   1.000
_cell.length_c   1.000
_cell.angle_alpha   90.00
_cell.angle_beta   90.00
_cell.angle_gamma   90.00
#
_symmetry.space_group_name_H-M   'P 1'
#
loop_
_entity.id
_entity.type
_entity.pdbx_description
1 polymer ?
#
loop_
_entity_poly.entity_id
_entity_poly.type
_entity_poly.pdbx_seq_one_letter_code
_entity_poly.pdbx_strand_id
1 'polypeptide(L)'
;MTTPKERAGDGGALIDPALLDRCRAVLRRAPAGLLSDIDGTLSDIAPTPADAFVAEGIKESLRRLAARLALVAVVSGRAAEAGRTMVGVDELLYVGNHGMERLRG
;
A
#
# COMPACT_ATOMS: atom_id res chain seq x y z
N MET A 1 23.12 8.71 -15.37
CA MET A 1 21.74 8.69 -15.88
C MET A 1 21.38 7.25 -16.14
N THR A 2 20.87 6.55 -15.13
CA THR A 2 20.41 5.16 -15.20
C THR A 2 18.93 5.18 -14.85
N THR A 3 18.10 4.83 -15.81
CA THR A 3 16.65 4.63 -15.63
C THR A 3 16.40 3.59 -14.54
N PRO A 4 15.47 3.80 -13.59
CA PRO A 4 15.01 2.73 -12.73
C PRO A 4 14.37 1.64 -13.60
N LYS A 5 14.85 0.42 -13.40
CA LYS A 5 14.36 -0.79 -14.04
C LYS A 5 12.91 -1.01 -13.61
N GLU A 6 11.96 -0.68 -14.48
CA GLU A 6 10.61 -1.27 -14.43
C GLU A 6 10.79 -2.79 -14.51
N ARG A 7 10.86 -3.45 -13.36
CA ARG A 7 10.52 -4.86 -13.29
C ARG A 7 9.02 -4.92 -13.28
N ALA A 8 8.44 -5.05 -14.47
CA ALA A 8 7.17 -5.72 -14.60
C ALA A 8 7.32 -7.08 -13.89
N GLY A 9 6.60 -7.25 -12.77
CA GLY A 9 6.41 -8.57 -12.19
C GLY A 9 5.66 -9.40 -13.21
N ASP A 10 6.39 -10.23 -13.96
CA ASP A 10 5.81 -11.44 -14.52
C ASP A 10 5.44 -12.38 -13.36
N GLY A 11 4.30 -13.04 -13.47
CA GLY A 11 3.75 -13.90 -12.43
C GLY A 11 2.34 -13.53 -12.07
N GLY A 12 1.43 -13.61 -13.05
CA GLY A 12 0.00 -13.62 -12.79
C GLY A 12 -0.36 -14.83 -11.93
N ALA A 13 -0.18 -14.73 -10.61
CA ALA A 13 -0.94 -15.56 -9.70
C ALA A 13 -2.41 -15.23 -9.97
N LEU A 14 -3.13 -16.17 -10.58
CA LEU A 14 -4.56 -16.07 -10.75
C LEU A 14 -5.16 -15.84 -9.37
N ILE A 15 -5.61 -14.61 -9.10
CA ILE A 15 -6.31 -14.30 -7.86
C ILE A 15 -7.59 -15.14 -7.87
N ASP A 16 -7.76 -16.00 -6.86
CA ASP A 16 -8.96 -16.82 -6.70
C ASP A 16 -10.22 -15.93 -6.80
N PRO A 17 -11.07 -16.13 -7.83
CA PRO A 17 -12.27 -15.32 -8.00
C PRO A 17 -13.19 -15.35 -6.78
N ALA A 18 -13.26 -16.48 -6.07
CA ALA A 18 -14.08 -16.62 -4.88
C ALA A 18 -13.52 -15.78 -3.73
N LEU A 19 -12.20 -15.70 -3.58
CA LEU A 19 -11.55 -14.81 -2.61
C LEU A 19 -11.85 -13.35 -2.94
N LEU A 20 -11.70 -12.95 -4.21
CA LEU A 20 -11.97 -11.59 -4.66
C LEU A 20 -13.42 -11.17 -4.36
N ASP A 21 -14.38 -12.05 -4.60
CA ASP A 21 -15.78 -11.78 -4.32
C ASP A 21 -16.08 -11.65 -2.82
N ARG A 22 -15.43 -12.45 -1.97
CA ARG A 22 -15.51 -12.29 -0.51
C ARG A 22 -14.93 -10.95 -0.05
N CYS A 23 -13.76 -10.56 -0.56
CA CYS A 23 -13.16 -9.25 -0.25
C CYS A 23 -14.08 -8.11 -0.67
N ARG A 24 -14.64 -8.16 -1.88
CA ARG A 24 -15.60 -7.16 -2.36
C ARG A 24 -16.87 -7.11 -1.50
N ALA A 25 -17.37 -8.26 -1.04
CA ALA A 25 -18.55 -8.31 -0.18
C ALA A 25 -18.32 -7.60 1.17
N VAL A 26 -17.12 -7.71 1.74
CA VAL A 26 -16.72 -6.97 2.94
C VAL A 26 -16.56 -5.48 2.65
N LEU A 27 -15.81 -5.12 1.60
CA LEU A 27 -15.50 -3.73 1.26
C LEU A 27 -16.71 -2.91 0.76
N ARG A 28 -17.81 -3.56 0.36
CA ARG A 28 -19.08 -2.90 0.01
C ARG A 28 -19.89 -2.45 1.23
N ARG A 29 -19.56 -2.90 2.44
CA ARG A 29 -20.22 -2.42 3.67
C ARG A 29 -19.68 -1.04 4.03
N ALA A 30 -20.52 -0.19 4.60
CA ALA A 30 -20.12 1.14 5.06
C ALA A 30 -20.28 1.26 6.59
N PRO A 31 -19.27 1.76 7.32
CA PRO A 31 -17.93 2.10 6.84
C PRO A 31 -17.08 0.85 6.58
N ALA A 32 -16.17 0.92 5.60
CA ALA A 32 -15.12 -0.06 5.37
C ALA A 32 -13.76 0.64 5.28
N GLY A 33 -12.71 -0.08 5.64
CA GLY A 33 -11.34 0.41 5.50
C GLY A 33 -10.36 -0.68 5.10
N LEU A 34 -9.25 -0.25 4.50
CA LEU A 34 -8.11 -1.09 4.16
C LEU A 34 -6.89 -0.60 4.94
N LEU A 35 -6.23 -1.52 5.64
CA LEU A 35 -4.97 -1.27 6.33
C LEU A 35 -3.92 -2.22 5.75
N SER A 36 -2.75 -1.69 5.40
CA SER A 36 -1.69 -2.46 4.77
C SER A 36 -0.33 -2.12 5.36
N ASP A 37 0.55 -3.12 5.44
CA ASP A 37 1.98 -2.88 5.68
C ASP A 37 2.69 -2.41 4.39
N ILE A 38 3.95 -1.96 4.49
CA ILE A 38 4.80 -1.55 3.38
C ILE A 38 5.71 -2.71 2.96
N ASP A 39 6.68 -3.07 3.80
CA ASP A 39 7.80 -3.93 3.44
C ASP A 39 7.34 -5.39 3.31
N GLY A 40 7.53 -5.97 2.13
CA GLY A 40 7.00 -7.30 1.80
C GLY A 40 5.49 -7.34 1.58
N THR A 41 4.81 -6.19 1.50
CA THR A 41 3.37 -6.08 1.22
C THR A 41 3.07 -5.14 0.04
N LEU A 42 3.27 -3.84 0.19
CA LEU A 42 3.11 -2.85 -0.89
C LEU A 42 4.42 -2.63 -1.67
N SER A 43 5.54 -2.95 -1.06
CA SER A 43 6.87 -3.02 -1.67
C SER A 43 7.34 -4.46 -1.58
N ASP A 44 7.92 -4.98 -2.65
CA ASP A 44 8.65 -6.24 -2.58
C ASP A 44 9.78 -6.16 -1.55
N ILE A 45 10.15 -7.31 -0.97
CA ILE A 45 11.32 -7.40 -0.10
C ILE A 45 12.56 -7.13 -0.96
N ALA A 46 13.22 -6.01 -0.70
CA ALA A 46 14.43 -5.62 -1.39
C ALA A 46 15.69 -6.03 -0.60
N PRO A 47 16.84 -6.24 -1.26
CA PRO A 47 18.10 -6.60 -0.59
C PRO A 47 18.58 -5.54 0.41
N THR A 48 18.25 -4.27 0.18
CA THR A 48 18.53 -3.17 1.11
C THR A 48 17.29 -2.29 1.29
N PRO A 49 17.15 -1.58 2.43
CA PRO A 49 16.03 -0.65 2.63
C PRO A 49 15.95 0.50 1.62
N ALA A 50 17.09 0.88 1.03
CA ALA A 50 17.16 1.96 0.03
C ALA A 50 16.67 1.54 -1.36
N ASP A 51 16.68 0.23 -1.63
CA ASP A 51 16.18 -0.34 -2.89
C ASP A 51 14.67 -0.62 -2.85
N ALA A 52 14.05 -0.52 -1.67
CA ALA A 52 12.62 -0.72 -1.50
C ALA A 52 11.84 0.46 -2.10
N PHE A 53 10.84 0.18 -2.93
CA PHE A 53 9.96 1.18 -3.50
C PHE A 53 8.56 0.61 -3.74
N VAL A 54 7.56 1.48 -3.71
CA VAL A 54 6.18 1.12 -4.08
C VAL A 54 5.99 1.42 -5.57
N ALA A 55 5.58 0.43 -6.35
CA ALA A 55 5.35 0.59 -7.78
C ALA A 55 4.15 1.53 -8.06
N GLU A 56 4.20 2.29 -9.16
CA GLU A 56 3.15 3.28 -9.49
C GLU A 56 1.75 2.66 -9.62
N GLY A 57 1.62 1.44 -10.14
CA GLY A 57 0.33 0.74 -10.22
C GLY A 57 -0.30 0.44 -8.85
N ILE A 58 0.54 0.22 -7.83
CA ILE A 58 0.07 0.05 -6.43
C ILE A 58 -0.41 1.40 -5.90
N LYS A 59 0.35 2.48 -6.12
CA LYS A 59 -0.04 3.84 -5.72
C LYS A 59 -1.38 4.25 -6.32
N GLU A 60 -1.58 3.98 -7.61
CA GLU A 60 -2.86 4.26 -8.28
C GLU A 60 -4.01 3.45 -7.68
N SER A 61 -3.79 2.18 -7.38
CA SER A 61 -4.79 1.32 -6.73
C SER A 61 -5.17 1.85 -5.35
N LEU A 62 -4.19 2.30 -4.56
CA LEU A 62 -4.41 2.92 -3.25
C LEU A 62 -5.23 4.21 -3.36
N ARG A 63 -4.91 5.11 -4.30
CA ARG A 63 -5.72 6.32 -4.57
C ARG A 63 -7.17 5.98 -4.91
N ARG A 64 -7.39 5.00 -5.78
CA ARG A 64 -8.73 4.54 -6.18
C ARG A 64 -9.52 3.96 -5.01
N LEU A 65 -8.85 3.31 -4.05
CA LEU A 65 -9.49 2.78 -2.84
C LEU A 65 -9.75 3.90 -1.82
N ALA A 66 -8.84 4.85 -1.65
CA ALA A 66 -9.01 6.00 -0.77
C ALA A 66 -10.22 6.85 -1.14
N ALA A 67 -10.54 6.95 -2.44
CA ALA A 67 -11.74 7.62 -2.93
C ALA A 67 -13.07 6.87 -2.67
N ARG A 68 -13.03 5.60 -2.22
CA ARG A 68 -14.21 4.72 -2.08
C ARG A 68 -14.44 4.22 -0.66
N LEU A 69 -13.37 4.02 0.10
CA LEU A 69 -13.41 3.49 1.46
C LEU A 69 -13.40 4.64 2.46
N ALA A 70 -13.95 4.39 3.65
CA ALA A 70 -13.94 5.37 4.73
C ALA A 70 -12.53 5.62 5.27
N LEU A 71 -11.63 4.63 5.13
CA LEU A 71 -10.24 4.73 5.54
C LEU A 71 -9.36 3.86 4.64
N VAL A 72 -8.25 4.41 4.16
CA VAL A 72 -7.10 3.63 3.70
C VAL A 72 -5.91 4.08 4.51
N ALA A 73 -5.22 3.12 5.12
CA ALA A 73 -4.07 3.39 5.97
C ALA A 73 -2.90 2.47 5.66
N VAL A 74 -1.71 3.02 5.82
CA VAL A 74 -0.47 2.26 5.90
C VAL A 74 -0.08 2.12 7.37
N VAL A 75 0.23 0.91 7.80
CA VAL A 75 0.70 0.60 9.16
C VAL A 75 2.05 -0.09 9.04
N SER A 76 3.11 0.57 9.48
CA SER A 76 4.48 0.09 9.26
C SER A 76 5.37 0.26 10.48
N GLY A 77 6.45 -0.52 10.52
CA GLY A 77 7.58 -0.29 11.42
C GLY A 77 8.39 0.96 11.08
N ARG A 78 8.32 1.44 9.83
CA ARG A 78 8.94 2.71 9.41
C ARG A 78 8.31 3.89 10.14
N ALA A 79 9.07 4.99 10.30
CA ALA A 79 8.49 6.26 10.71
C ALA A 79 7.39 6.70 9.73
N ALA A 80 6.35 7.37 10.20
CA ALA A 80 5.18 7.72 9.39
C ALA A 80 5.55 8.62 8.21
N GLU A 81 6.45 9.59 8.41
CA GLU A 81 6.97 10.45 7.35
C GLU A 81 7.79 9.67 6.31
N ALA A 82 8.60 8.70 6.75
CA ALA A 82 9.37 7.84 5.86
C ALA A 82 8.45 6.93 5.02
N GLY A 83 7.40 6.36 5.65
CA GLY A 83 6.37 5.60 4.97
C GLY A 83 5.61 6.45 3.95
N ARG A 84 5.22 7.67 4.31
CA ARG A 84 4.58 8.63 3.40
C ARG A 84 5.46 8.98 2.20
N THR A 85 6.73 9.28 2.45
CA THR A 85 7.69 9.60 1.38
C THR A 85 7.84 8.44 0.40
N MET A 86 7.88 7.20 0.90
CA MET A 86 8.04 6.00 0.08
C MET A 86 6.78 5.65 -0.72
N VAL A 87 5.60 5.75 -0.10
CA VAL A 87 4.32 5.40 -0.72
C VAL A 87 3.83 6.51 -1.66
N GLY A 88 3.99 7.78 -1.27
CA GLY A 88 3.69 8.95 -2.12
C GLY A 88 2.20 9.10 -2.47
N VAL A 89 1.31 8.76 -1.54
CA VAL A 89 -0.14 8.95 -1.69
C VAL A 89 -0.68 9.75 -0.50
N ASP A 90 -1.11 10.97 -0.74
CA ASP A 90 -1.44 11.92 0.32
C ASP A 90 -2.78 11.61 1.00
N GLU A 91 -3.71 10.96 0.31
CA GLU A 91 -5.06 10.66 0.83
C GLU A 91 -5.06 9.60 1.95
N LEU A 92 -3.93 8.96 2.24
CA LEU A 92 -3.81 7.85 3.18
C LEU A 92 -3.47 8.33 4.59
N LEU A 93 -3.94 7.58 5.58
CA LEU A 93 -3.39 7.66 6.94
C LEU A 93 -2.10 6.86 7.02
N TYR A 94 -1.03 7.45 7.55
CA TYR A 94 0.22 6.75 7.82
C TYR A 94 0.37 6.54 9.32
N VAL A 95 0.54 5.29 9.71
CA VAL A 95 0.80 4.86 11.09
C VAL A 95 2.20 4.25 11.12
N GLY A 96 3.11 4.91 11.83
CA GLY A 96 4.53 4.58 11.84
C GLY A 96 5.05 4.13 13.20
N ASN A 97 6.34 3.78 13.24
CA ASN A 97 7.05 3.30 14.43
C ASN A 97 6.25 2.22 15.16
N HIS A 98 5.75 1.21 14.42
CA HIS A 98 4.95 0.12 14.97
C HIS A 98 3.66 0.57 15.67
N GLY A 99 3.07 1.69 15.25
CA GLY A 99 1.82 2.21 15.85
C GLY A 99 2.01 3.37 16.83
N MET A 100 3.25 3.78 17.11
CA MET A 100 3.53 4.84 18.09
C MET A 100 3.25 6.25 17.56
N GLU A 101 3.19 6.45 16.25
CA GLU A 101 2.89 7.75 15.64
C GLU A 101 1.93 7.64 14.46
N ARG A 102 1.27 8.76 14.15
CA ARG A 102 0.41 8.87 12.97
C ARG A 102 0.59 10.20 12.26
N LEU A 103 0.50 10.16 10.94
CA LEU A 103 0.54 11.30 10.06
C LEU A 103 -0.65 11.23 9.09
N ARG A 104 -1.33 12.35 8.90
CA ARG A 104 -2.39 12.50 7.91
C ARG A 104 -2.09 13.73 7.06
N GLY A 105 -2.09 13.56 5.73
CA GLY A 105 -2.06 14.63 4.74
C GLY A 105 -3.47 15.02 4.35
#